data_AF-A0A9D6CWM6-F1
#
_entry.id   AF-A0A9D6CWM6-F1
#
_cell.length_a   1.000
_cell.length_b   1.000
_cell.length_c   1.000
_cell.angle_alpha   90.00
_cell.angle_beta   90.00
_cell.angle_gamma   90.00
#
_symmetry.space_group_name_H-M   'P 1'
#
loop_
_entity.id
_entity.type
_entity.pdbx_description
1 polymer ?
#
loop_
_entity_poly.entity_id
_entity_poly.type
_entity_poly.pdbx_seq_one_letter_code
_entity_poly.pdbx_strand_id
1 'polypeptide(L)'
;MNAPPPEIERVISPPLPPLELRRLVCHDDRLFELPPDGYAVDGLEPSDFRAVFDFGCGCGRIARQLLAQPTPPERYMGVDINREMVTWCSENLSPLHPDFRFEHHDVYNKNLGKGNSAARTAHFPVGDREFSLLIAHSVFTHISLDQTIFYLHEMRRILQPGGLAKTTWFLFSRKTFPMLAPSQVCLFVNEDDPTNAVIYDWEYLRQAFIDSGFRIRRVRPPGIPGHQWEFLLEVRRDDQPDALPSTEDLRRNLCAAPADDHTLNRLPHREGSEEPASAPSQAESTMPIPAENPIVSHRIESLEPQPPAPPEHVRLRYTGELDREGFEAKAAELDWWYHSYYFENGFEVRGDYDIGADIHGYGFPASMKGWKVLDVGSGAGWFSHYFEQLGADVTAVDARGYEDFDVYGRDDYLQVDREPDRFDENGRPVYHSPVNRGLWIMKDILQSKINFVNAKVYDLRPELFGGEKFDLVFLGALLCHLRDPIGALMAAHRVCKNMVIASTPVVIGEPEATSPPRQYLPYTQDDKISWWLPNEACFRHWFLAAGFRNADPGPSVILRCDQQRVSPEGRVLNGDQQIRVGRAFV
;
A
#
# COMPACT_ATOMS: atom_id res chain seq x y z
N MET A 1 -65.22 -2.31 38.15
CA MET A 1 -63.93 -1.62 37.92
C MET A 1 -63.09 -2.56 37.09
N ASN A 2 -63.04 -2.32 35.79
CA ASN A 2 -62.21 -3.10 34.87
C ASN A 2 -60.76 -2.66 35.06
N ALA A 3 -59.87 -3.60 35.36
CA ALA A 3 -58.44 -3.38 35.24
C ALA A 3 -58.11 -2.99 33.77
N PRO A 4 -57.15 -2.09 33.53
CA PRO A 4 -56.71 -1.81 32.16
C PRO A 4 -56.15 -3.10 31.56
N PRO A 5 -56.29 -3.31 30.24
CA PRO A 5 -55.64 -4.44 29.59
C PRO A 5 -54.11 -4.30 29.73
N PRO A 6 -53.37 -5.41 29.78
CA PRO A 6 -51.91 -5.35 29.69
C PRO A 6 -51.52 -4.66 28.38
N GLU A 7 -50.66 -3.64 28.45
CA GLU A 7 -50.06 -3.01 27.28
C GLU A 7 -49.33 -4.10 26.49
N ILE A 8 -49.88 -4.47 25.34
CA ILE A 8 -49.18 -5.28 24.36
C ILE A 8 -48.05 -4.39 23.85
N GLU A 9 -46.81 -4.66 24.27
CA GLU A 9 -45.61 -4.04 23.70
C GLU A 9 -45.72 -4.11 22.17
N ARG A 10 -45.90 -2.95 21.54
CA ARG A 10 -45.89 -2.84 20.07
C ARG A 10 -44.45 -3.11 19.63
N VAL A 11 -44.13 -4.36 19.34
CA VAL A 11 -42.91 -4.70 18.60
C VAL A 11 -43.14 -4.25 17.16
N ILE A 12 -42.78 -2.99 16.86
CA ILE A 12 -42.73 -2.51 15.48
C ILE A 12 -41.66 -3.35 14.78
N SER A 13 -42.00 -3.95 13.65
CA SER A 13 -41.06 -4.67 12.80
C SER A 13 -40.90 -3.89 11.49
N PRO A 14 -39.92 -2.96 11.41
CA PRO A 14 -39.75 -2.13 10.23
C PRO A 14 -39.30 -2.96 9.03
N PRO A 15 -39.88 -2.75 7.84
CA PRO A 15 -39.53 -3.49 6.64
C PRO A 15 -38.05 -3.30 6.29
N LEU A 16 -37.41 -4.33 5.75
CA LEU A 16 -36.02 -4.23 5.30
C LEU A 16 -35.96 -3.49 3.96
N PRO A 17 -34.99 -2.58 3.74
CA PRO A 17 -34.82 -1.95 2.44
C PRO A 17 -34.41 -2.98 1.35
N PRO A 18 -34.81 -2.74 0.09
CA PRO A 18 -34.35 -3.50 -1.07
C PRO A 18 -32.83 -3.65 -1.08
N LEU A 19 -32.36 -4.78 -1.59
CA LEU A 19 -30.93 -5.11 -1.61
C LEU A 19 -30.11 -4.04 -2.34
N GLU A 20 -30.66 -3.51 -3.42
CA GLU A 20 -30.05 -2.49 -4.27
C GLU A 20 -29.75 -1.22 -3.46
N LEU A 21 -30.71 -0.76 -2.64
CA LEU A 21 -30.52 0.40 -1.76
C LEU A 21 -29.56 0.11 -0.61
N ARG A 22 -29.59 -1.11 -0.06
CA ARG A 22 -28.64 -1.51 1.00
C ARG A 22 -27.21 -1.50 0.52
N ARG A 23 -26.95 -1.97 -0.71
CA ARG A 23 -25.61 -1.99 -1.31
C ARG A 23 -25.03 -0.60 -1.60
N LEU A 24 -25.87 0.44 -1.68
CA LEU A 24 -25.42 1.83 -1.75
C LEU A 24 -24.93 2.37 -0.39
N VAL A 25 -25.38 1.77 0.72
CA VAL A 25 -25.04 2.19 2.09
C VAL A 25 -23.90 1.38 2.68
N CYS A 26 -23.95 0.05 2.60
CA CYS A 26 -22.85 -0.83 3.00
C CYS A 26 -22.95 -2.23 2.39
N HIS A 27 -21.83 -2.94 2.30
CA HIS A 27 -21.78 -4.30 1.78
C HIS A 27 -22.07 -5.40 2.81
N ASP A 28 -22.18 -5.05 4.10
CA ASP A 28 -22.47 -6.00 5.18
C ASP A 28 -23.94 -5.97 5.57
N ASP A 29 -24.68 -7.04 5.24
CA ASP A 29 -26.11 -7.13 5.50
C ASP A 29 -26.44 -7.22 7.00
N ARG A 30 -25.49 -7.67 7.83
CA ARG A 30 -25.67 -7.77 9.29
C ARG A 30 -25.91 -6.42 9.94
N LEU A 31 -25.42 -5.33 9.34
CA LEU A 31 -25.62 -3.97 9.85
C LEU A 31 -27.07 -3.49 9.74
N PHE A 32 -27.92 -4.18 8.96
CA PHE A 32 -29.35 -3.90 8.83
C PHE A 32 -30.22 -4.76 9.76
N GLU A 33 -29.61 -5.68 10.51
CA GLU A 33 -30.30 -6.43 11.55
C GLU A 33 -30.70 -5.48 12.70
N LEU A 34 -31.78 -5.83 13.39
CA LEU A 34 -32.19 -5.10 14.58
C LEU A 34 -31.22 -5.44 15.73
N PRO A 35 -30.89 -4.48 16.62
CA PRO A 35 -29.97 -4.73 17.72
C PRO A 35 -30.50 -5.86 18.61
N PRO A 36 -29.69 -6.88 18.93
CA PRO A 36 -30.14 -8.04 19.70
C PRO A 36 -30.53 -7.69 21.15
N ASP A 37 -29.96 -6.61 21.70
CA ASP A 37 -30.29 -6.03 23.00
C ASP A 37 -31.40 -4.97 22.93
N GLY A 38 -31.89 -4.67 21.72
CA GLY A 38 -32.97 -3.73 21.46
C GLY A 38 -32.57 -2.26 21.46
N TYR A 39 -31.30 -1.86 21.59
CA TYR A 39 -30.90 -0.45 21.63
C TYR A 39 -30.08 -0.02 20.41
N ALA A 40 -30.56 0.99 19.66
CA ALA A 40 -29.87 1.49 18.46
C ALA A 40 -28.70 2.44 18.78
N VAL A 41 -28.75 3.10 19.95
CA VAL A 41 -27.79 4.15 20.35
C VAL A 41 -27.15 3.82 21.70
N ASP A 42 -26.03 3.11 21.63
CA ASP A 42 -25.32 2.61 22.80
C ASP A 42 -24.78 3.71 23.75
N GLY A 43 -25.11 3.55 25.04
CA GLY A 43 -24.69 4.39 26.15
C GLY A 43 -25.37 5.76 26.22
N LEU A 44 -26.55 5.89 25.62
CA LEU A 44 -27.42 7.07 25.72
C LEU A 44 -28.72 6.72 26.45
N GLU A 45 -29.22 7.67 27.24
CA GLU A 45 -30.50 7.55 27.92
C GLU A 45 -31.65 7.98 26.99
N PRO A 46 -32.90 7.53 27.18
CA PRO A 46 -34.04 7.97 26.37
C PRO A 46 -34.20 9.49 26.24
N SER A 47 -33.81 10.24 27.26
CA SER A 47 -33.82 11.71 27.24
C SER A 47 -32.82 12.32 26.25
N ASP A 48 -31.69 11.65 25.98
CA ASP A 48 -30.65 12.11 25.05
C ASP A 48 -31.14 12.08 23.59
N PHE A 49 -32.05 11.17 23.25
CA PHE A 49 -32.53 10.94 21.87
C PHE A 49 -34.03 11.16 21.69
N ARG A 50 -34.69 11.99 22.52
CA ARG A 50 -36.12 12.32 22.33
C ARG A 50 -36.44 12.89 20.93
N ALA A 51 -35.55 13.73 20.39
CA ALA A 51 -35.66 14.28 19.05
C ALA A 51 -34.36 14.05 18.28
N VAL A 52 -34.42 13.22 17.23
CA VAL A 52 -33.26 12.77 16.46
C VAL A 52 -33.24 13.41 15.07
N PHE A 53 -32.11 14.02 14.71
CA PHE A 53 -31.81 14.42 13.34
C PHE A 53 -30.76 13.47 12.77
N ASP A 54 -31.04 12.81 11.65
CA ASP A 54 -30.14 11.84 11.01
C ASP A 54 -29.66 12.38 9.67
N PHE A 55 -28.45 12.93 9.67
CA PHE A 55 -27.78 13.45 8.49
C PHE A 55 -27.13 12.29 7.73
N GLY A 56 -27.55 12.08 6.48
CA GLY A 56 -27.16 10.91 5.69
C GLY A 56 -27.90 9.65 6.13
N CYS A 57 -29.22 9.72 6.30
CA CYS A 57 -30.02 8.61 6.83
C CYS A 57 -30.03 7.37 5.91
N GLY A 58 -29.58 7.51 4.66
CA GLY A 58 -29.59 6.48 3.63
C GLY A 58 -30.98 5.86 3.46
N CYS A 59 -31.01 4.56 3.25
CA CYS A 59 -32.25 3.76 3.22
C CYS A 59 -32.79 3.42 4.63
N GLY A 60 -32.51 4.26 5.63
CA GLY A 60 -33.16 4.19 6.94
C GLY A 60 -32.63 3.08 7.85
N ARG A 61 -31.37 2.68 7.71
CA ARG A 61 -30.75 1.64 8.56
C ARG A 61 -30.91 1.95 10.04
N ILE A 62 -30.51 3.16 10.46
CA ILE A 62 -30.59 3.60 11.85
C ILE A 62 -32.04 3.93 12.24
N ALA A 63 -32.82 4.54 11.33
CA ALA A 63 -34.23 4.82 11.53
C ALA A 63 -35.02 3.55 11.93
N ARG A 64 -34.79 2.43 11.23
CA ARG A 64 -35.41 1.13 11.54
C ARG A 64 -35.03 0.63 12.94
N GLN A 65 -33.78 0.75 13.32
CA GLN A 65 -33.32 0.32 14.65
C GLN A 65 -33.95 1.19 15.75
N LEU A 66 -34.02 2.51 15.55
CA LEU A 66 -34.69 3.45 16.45
C LEU A 66 -36.21 3.25 16.52
N LEU A 67 -36.86 2.79 15.46
CA LEU A 67 -38.29 2.45 15.47
C LEU A 67 -38.60 1.19 16.28
N ALA A 68 -37.67 0.23 16.26
CA ALA A 68 -37.87 -1.09 16.86
C ALA A 68 -37.45 -1.17 18.34
N GLN A 69 -36.72 -0.17 18.84
CA GLN A 69 -36.27 -0.16 20.24
C GLN A 69 -37.42 0.06 21.23
N PRO A 70 -37.30 -0.35 22.51
CA PRO A 70 -38.38 -0.24 23.50
C PRO A 70 -38.92 1.18 23.70
N THR A 71 -38.06 2.18 23.58
CA THR A 71 -38.43 3.60 23.67
C THR A 71 -37.98 4.32 22.40
N PRO A 72 -38.80 4.35 21.34
CA PRO A 72 -38.46 5.09 20.12
C PRO A 72 -38.39 6.60 20.40
N PRO A 73 -37.64 7.36 19.59
CA PRO A 73 -37.63 8.82 19.68
C PRO A 73 -39.03 9.39 19.40
N GLU A 74 -39.41 10.45 20.11
CA GLU A 74 -40.68 11.14 19.90
C GLU A 74 -40.74 11.82 18.52
N ARG A 75 -39.57 12.25 18.02
CA ARG A 75 -39.42 12.90 16.72
C ARG A 75 -38.16 12.40 16.03
N TYR A 76 -38.26 12.12 14.73
CA TYR A 76 -37.13 11.76 13.89
C TYR A 76 -37.21 12.52 12.55
N MET A 77 -36.11 13.16 12.15
CA MET A 77 -35.95 13.76 10.84
C MET A 77 -34.69 13.19 10.18
N GLY A 78 -34.88 12.38 9.13
CA GLY A 78 -33.79 11.87 8.31
C GLY A 78 -33.63 12.72 7.05
N VAL A 79 -32.39 13.08 6.70
CA VAL A 79 -32.10 13.71 5.42
C VAL A 79 -31.02 12.95 4.68
N ASP A 80 -31.19 12.78 3.38
CA ASP A 80 -30.19 12.13 2.54
C ASP A 80 -30.14 12.74 1.14
N ILE A 81 -28.97 12.69 0.51
CA ILE A 81 -28.74 13.21 -0.84
C ILE A 81 -29.35 12.32 -1.92
N ASN A 82 -29.60 11.05 -1.63
CA ASN A 82 -30.17 10.11 -2.58
C ASN A 82 -31.70 10.09 -2.50
N ARG A 83 -32.34 10.60 -3.55
CA ARG A 83 -33.80 10.72 -3.62
C ARG A 83 -34.52 9.37 -3.52
N GLU A 84 -33.98 8.30 -4.08
CA GLU A 84 -34.61 6.98 -4.06
C GLU A 84 -34.62 6.40 -2.65
N MET A 85 -33.52 6.53 -1.91
CA MET A 85 -33.43 6.11 -0.51
C MET A 85 -34.40 6.88 0.39
N VAL A 86 -34.48 8.21 0.23
CA VAL A 86 -35.45 9.05 0.97
C VAL A 86 -36.88 8.64 0.64
N THR A 87 -37.21 8.47 -0.64
CA THR A 87 -38.55 8.06 -1.08
C THR A 87 -38.95 6.73 -0.45
N TRP A 88 -38.04 5.75 -0.47
CA TRP A 88 -38.28 4.46 0.17
C TRP A 88 -38.56 4.62 1.68
N CYS A 89 -37.76 5.42 2.39
CA CYS A 89 -37.97 5.68 3.81
C CYS A 89 -39.32 6.35 4.09
N SER A 90 -39.69 7.37 3.31
CA SER A 90 -40.98 8.06 3.43
C SER A 90 -42.17 7.12 3.21
N GLU A 91 -42.08 6.21 2.23
CA GLU A 91 -43.17 5.29 1.90
C GLU A 91 -43.29 4.11 2.89
N ASN A 92 -42.18 3.67 3.49
CA ASN A 92 -42.11 2.41 4.22
C ASN A 92 -41.89 2.57 5.74
N LEU A 93 -41.29 3.68 6.18
CA LEU A 93 -40.97 3.92 7.60
C LEU A 93 -41.88 4.98 8.23
N SER A 94 -42.18 6.09 7.54
CA SER A 94 -43.09 7.13 8.07
C SER A 94 -44.49 6.61 8.46
N PRO A 95 -45.10 5.62 7.77
CA PRO A 95 -46.39 5.07 8.21
C PRO A 95 -46.34 4.34 9.56
N LEU A 96 -45.15 3.92 10.02
CA LEU A 96 -44.97 3.21 11.29
C LEU A 96 -44.93 4.16 12.49
N HIS A 97 -44.55 5.42 12.28
CA HIS A 97 -44.53 6.45 13.32
C HIS A 97 -44.71 7.85 12.68
N PRO A 98 -45.78 8.60 13.01
CA PRO A 98 -46.15 9.84 12.30
C PRO A 98 -45.11 10.95 12.39
N ASP A 99 -44.28 10.94 13.44
CA ASP A 99 -43.19 11.90 13.64
C ASP A 99 -41.82 11.42 13.12
N PHE A 100 -41.78 10.32 12.36
CA PHE A 100 -40.62 9.94 11.55
C PHE A 100 -40.77 10.50 10.13
N ARG A 101 -39.99 11.53 9.82
CA ARG A 101 -40.03 12.23 8.53
C ARG A 101 -38.70 12.10 7.82
N PHE A 102 -38.75 12.14 6.50
CA PHE A 102 -37.58 12.04 5.64
C PHE A 102 -37.66 13.11 4.55
N GLU A 103 -36.56 13.81 4.33
CA GLU A 103 -36.47 14.86 3.31
C GLU A 103 -35.22 14.71 2.45
N HIS A 104 -35.36 15.05 1.17
CA HIS A 104 -34.26 14.99 0.21
C HIS A 104 -33.35 16.21 0.39
N HIS A 105 -32.08 15.97 0.65
CA HIS A 105 -31.06 16.99 0.82
C HIS A 105 -30.36 17.28 -0.51
N ASP A 106 -30.82 18.32 -1.21
CA ASP A 106 -30.44 18.59 -2.59
C ASP A 106 -29.06 19.26 -2.75
N VAL A 107 -28.00 18.48 -2.51
CA VAL A 107 -26.61 18.91 -2.69
C VAL A 107 -25.83 17.97 -3.61
N TYR A 108 -24.82 18.53 -4.26
CA TYR A 108 -23.94 17.83 -5.18
C TYR A 108 -23.09 16.78 -4.48
N ASN A 109 -23.09 15.57 -5.03
CA ASN A 109 -22.11 14.51 -4.78
C ASN A 109 -21.95 13.69 -6.05
N LYS A 110 -20.72 13.30 -6.39
CA LYS A 110 -20.40 12.63 -7.66
C LYS A 110 -21.14 11.30 -7.85
N ASN A 111 -21.29 10.52 -6.78
CA ASN A 111 -21.80 9.15 -6.85
C ASN A 111 -23.26 9.03 -6.39
N LEU A 112 -23.58 9.59 -5.22
CA LEU A 112 -24.85 9.34 -4.53
C LEU A 112 -25.91 10.43 -4.79
N GLY A 113 -25.50 11.59 -5.31
CA GLY A 113 -26.36 12.75 -5.58
C GLY A 113 -26.72 12.93 -7.05
N LYS A 114 -26.85 11.84 -7.83
CA LYS A 114 -27.12 11.93 -9.27
C LYS A 114 -28.46 12.64 -9.52
N GLY A 115 -28.41 13.77 -10.22
CA GLY A 115 -29.59 14.60 -10.50
C GLY A 115 -29.89 15.67 -9.43
N ASN A 116 -29.05 15.78 -8.40
CA ASN A 116 -29.12 16.90 -7.46
C ASN A 116 -28.57 18.19 -8.08
N SER A 117 -28.86 19.31 -7.43
CA SER A 117 -28.30 20.62 -7.75
C SER A 117 -26.77 20.63 -7.64
N ALA A 118 -26.12 21.61 -8.28
CA ALA A 118 -24.68 21.83 -8.17
C ALA A 118 -24.26 22.48 -6.82
N ALA A 119 -25.20 22.70 -5.89
CA ALA A 119 -24.89 23.30 -4.60
C ALA A 119 -24.01 22.36 -3.77
N ARG A 120 -22.89 22.86 -3.25
CA ARG A 120 -22.02 22.07 -2.36
C ARG A 120 -22.58 21.95 -0.94
N THR A 121 -23.39 22.91 -0.51
CA THR A 121 -24.01 22.94 0.81
C THR A 121 -25.44 23.45 0.72
N ALA A 122 -26.24 23.08 1.72
CA ALA A 122 -27.60 23.56 1.93
C ALA A 122 -27.92 23.49 3.43
N HIS A 123 -28.72 24.43 3.94
CA HIS A 123 -29.18 24.41 5.32
C HIS A 123 -30.07 23.19 5.57
N PHE A 124 -30.01 22.64 6.78
CA PHE A 124 -30.94 21.59 7.21
C PHE A 124 -32.37 22.15 7.26
N PRO A 125 -33.39 21.41 6.79
CA PRO A 125 -34.77 21.89 6.61
C PRO A 125 -35.55 21.93 7.94
N VAL A 126 -34.92 22.42 9.00
CA VAL A 126 -35.45 22.44 10.37
C VAL A 126 -35.04 23.72 11.09
N GLY A 127 -35.82 24.11 12.10
CA GLY A 127 -35.53 25.28 12.91
C GLY A 127 -34.38 25.07 13.90
N ASP A 128 -34.08 26.15 14.62
CA ASP A 128 -32.97 26.20 15.57
C ASP A 128 -33.32 25.45 16.86
N ARG A 129 -32.33 24.74 17.42
CA ARG A 129 -32.41 24.12 18.76
C ARG A 129 -33.58 23.14 18.94
N GLU A 130 -33.98 22.44 17.89
CA GLU A 130 -35.11 21.52 17.89
C GLU A 130 -34.75 20.08 18.27
N PHE A 131 -33.47 19.69 18.18
CA PHE A 131 -33.03 18.30 18.31
C PHE A 131 -32.16 18.05 19.53
N SER A 132 -32.34 16.89 20.17
CA SER A 132 -31.56 16.43 21.31
C SER A 132 -30.35 15.60 20.88
N LEU A 133 -30.48 14.87 19.76
CA LEU A 133 -29.42 14.07 19.16
C LEU A 133 -29.34 14.33 17.66
N LEU A 134 -28.12 14.50 17.15
CA LEU A 134 -27.79 14.42 15.74
C LEU A 134 -26.95 13.16 15.49
N ILE A 135 -27.27 12.44 14.42
CA ILE A 135 -26.50 11.30 13.93
C ILE A 135 -25.96 11.69 12.56
N ALA A 136 -24.66 11.47 12.34
CA ALA A 136 -24.02 11.61 11.04
C ALA A 136 -23.02 10.46 10.86
N HIS A 137 -23.58 9.27 10.63
CA HIS A 137 -22.81 8.04 10.49
C HIS A 137 -22.38 7.86 9.04
N SER A 138 -21.08 7.81 8.79
CA SER A 138 -20.47 7.77 7.45
C SER A 138 -20.92 8.90 6.53
N VAL A 139 -20.98 10.12 7.05
CA VAL A 139 -21.20 11.33 6.24
C VAL A 139 -19.95 12.17 6.14
N PHE A 140 -19.33 12.51 7.28
CA PHE A 140 -18.13 13.33 7.31
C PHE A 140 -16.92 12.68 6.62
N THR A 141 -16.94 11.36 6.48
CA THR A 141 -15.99 10.59 5.66
C THR A 141 -16.12 10.83 4.15
N HIS A 142 -17.19 11.49 3.69
CA HIS A 142 -17.53 11.67 2.27
C HIS A 142 -17.85 13.13 1.90
N ILE A 143 -17.46 14.10 2.73
CA ILE A 143 -17.64 15.52 2.39
C ILE A 143 -16.33 16.29 2.54
N SER A 144 -16.16 17.32 1.73
CA SER A 144 -14.96 18.16 1.69
C SER A 144 -14.84 19.05 2.94
N LEU A 145 -13.63 19.58 3.16
CA LEU A 145 -13.32 20.46 4.30
C LEU A 145 -14.29 21.65 4.42
N ASP A 146 -14.55 22.36 3.33
CA ASP A 146 -15.46 23.52 3.34
C ASP A 146 -16.89 23.11 3.75
N GLN A 147 -17.36 21.95 3.25
CA GLN A 147 -18.67 21.42 3.61
C GLN A 147 -18.71 21.02 5.08
N THR A 148 -17.63 20.43 5.60
CA THR A 148 -17.50 20.05 6.99
C THR A 148 -17.69 21.23 7.92
N ILE A 149 -16.99 22.35 7.69
CA ILE A 149 -17.13 23.54 8.53
C ILE A 149 -18.57 24.08 8.47
N PHE A 150 -19.18 24.13 7.29
CA PHE A 150 -20.58 24.52 7.14
C PHE A 150 -21.52 23.61 7.95
N TYR A 151 -21.36 22.29 7.85
CA TYR A 151 -22.24 21.34 8.53
C TYR A 151 -22.00 21.26 10.04
N LEU A 152 -20.79 21.53 10.53
CA LEU A 152 -20.57 21.70 11.97
C LEU A 152 -21.36 22.89 12.53
N HIS A 153 -21.44 24.00 11.79
CA HIS A 153 -22.30 25.13 12.17
C HIS A 153 -23.79 24.80 12.10
N GLU A 154 -24.23 24.08 11.07
CA GLU A 154 -25.62 23.62 10.99
C GLU A 154 -25.98 22.65 12.12
N MET A 155 -25.11 21.69 12.45
CA MET A 155 -25.27 20.82 13.62
C MET A 155 -25.44 21.66 14.89
N ARG A 156 -24.58 22.67 15.08
CA ARG A 156 -24.64 23.56 16.24
C ARG A 156 -25.94 24.36 16.28
N ARG A 157 -26.46 24.78 15.12
CA ARG A 157 -27.71 25.54 14.99
C ARG A 157 -28.93 24.71 15.42
N ILE A 158 -29.03 23.47 14.95
CA ILE A 158 -30.24 22.65 15.13
C ILE A 158 -30.27 21.91 16.48
N LEU A 159 -29.12 21.69 17.10
CA LEU A 159 -29.05 21.06 18.42
C LEU A 159 -29.43 22.04 19.53
N GLN A 160 -30.29 21.57 20.44
CA GLN A 160 -30.58 22.29 21.67
C GLN A 160 -29.29 22.48 22.49
N PRO A 161 -29.23 23.42 23.46
CA PRO A 161 -28.12 23.47 24.41
C PRO A 161 -27.86 22.06 24.94
N GLY A 162 -26.61 21.61 25.05
CA GLY A 162 -26.21 20.24 25.50
C GLY A 162 -26.86 19.08 24.75
N GLY A 163 -27.40 19.34 23.55
CA GLY A 163 -27.68 18.28 22.59
C GLY A 163 -26.40 17.59 22.17
N LEU A 164 -26.54 16.35 21.71
CA LEU A 164 -25.43 15.48 21.35
C LEU A 164 -25.33 15.33 19.84
N ALA A 165 -24.11 15.11 19.35
CA ALA A 165 -23.89 14.68 17.98
C ALA A 165 -23.02 13.42 17.94
N LYS A 166 -23.56 12.34 17.41
CA LYS A 166 -22.85 11.09 17.14
C LYS A 166 -22.37 11.10 15.70
N THR A 167 -21.07 11.29 15.51
CA THR A 167 -20.45 11.50 14.18
C THR A 167 -19.27 10.57 13.99
N THR A 168 -18.87 10.38 12.74
CA THR A 168 -17.82 9.40 12.40
C THR A 168 -16.86 9.90 11.34
N TRP A 169 -15.56 9.62 11.50
CA TRP A 169 -14.47 10.29 10.76
C TRP A 169 -13.31 9.35 10.44
N PHE A 170 -12.64 9.54 9.31
CA PHE A 170 -11.30 8.99 9.08
C PHE A 170 -10.25 10.00 9.54
N LEU A 171 -9.23 9.55 10.28
CA LEU A 171 -8.25 10.44 10.88
C LEU A 171 -6.81 10.05 10.53
N PHE A 172 -5.96 11.06 10.35
CA PHE A 172 -4.51 10.92 10.24
C PHE A 172 -3.78 11.90 11.17
N SER A 173 -2.47 11.71 11.34
CA SER A 173 -1.60 12.70 11.98
C SER A 173 -0.78 13.41 10.92
N ARG A 174 -0.97 14.72 10.70
CA ARG A 174 -0.12 15.48 9.76
C ARG A 174 1.33 15.56 10.24
N LYS A 175 1.59 15.43 11.55
CA LYS A 175 2.94 15.50 12.12
C LYS A 175 3.90 14.42 11.59
N THR A 176 3.37 13.33 11.03
CA THR A 176 4.18 12.25 10.43
C THR A 176 4.48 12.46 8.96
N PHE A 177 3.96 13.52 8.35
CA PHE A 177 4.15 13.88 6.95
C PHE A 177 4.97 15.18 6.85
N PRO A 178 6.31 15.09 6.76
CA PRO A 178 7.18 16.27 6.76
C PRO A 178 6.99 17.19 5.53
N MET A 179 6.31 16.70 4.49
CA MET A 179 6.03 17.43 3.25
C MET A 179 4.70 18.21 3.26
N LEU A 180 3.79 17.94 4.20
CA LEU A 180 2.46 18.58 4.20
C LEU A 180 2.52 19.98 4.82
N ALA A 181 2.04 20.98 4.06
CA ALA A 181 1.90 22.35 4.54
C ALA A 181 0.85 22.46 5.66
N PRO A 182 0.89 23.52 6.50
CA PRO A 182 -0.11 23.75 7.55
C PRO A 182 -1.57 23.77 7.07
N SER A 183 -1.81 24.19 5.83
CA SER A 183 -3.16 24.23 5.22
C SER A 183 -3.64 22.87 4.68
N GLN A 184 -2.77 21.86 4.57
CA GLN A 184 -3.12 20.55 4.02
C GLN A 184 -3.60 19.62 5.14
N VAL A 185 -4.85 19.82 5.54
CA VAL A 185 -5.48 19.16 6.70
C VAL A 185 -6.39 17.99 6.33
N CYS A 186 -6.48 17.67 5.03
CA CYS A 186 -7.21 16.51 4.53
C CYS A 186 -6.32 15.67 3.58
N LEU A 187 -6.51 14.36 3.61
CA LEU A 187 -6.03 13.42 2.60
C LEU A 187 -7.23 12.81 1.86
N PHE A 188 -6.99 12.40 0.61
CA PHE A 188 -7.99 11.78 -0.25
C PHE A 188 -7.46 10.46 -0.79
N VAL A 189 -8.34 9.48 -0.99
CA VAL A 189 -7.94 8.14 -1.47
C VAL A 189 -7.81 8.04 -2.99
N ASN A 190 -8.31 9.03 -3.73
CA ASN A 190 -8.15 9.15 -5.18
C ASN A 190 -8.34 10.61 -5.63
N GLU A 191 -7.82 10.95 -6.81
CA GLU A 191 -7.89 12.30 -7.38
C GLU A 191 -9.21 12.58 -8.12
N ASP A 192 -9.87 11.55 -8.64
CA ASP A 192 -11.09 11.66 -9.44
C ASP A 192 -12.30 12.11 -8.61
N ASP A 193 -12.39 11.61 -7.39
CA ASP A 193 -13.47 11.84 -6.45
C ASP A 193 -12.91 11.94 -5.02
N PRO A 194 -12.56 13.17 -4.60
CA PRO A 194 -12.15 13.44 -3.23
C PRO A 194 -13.19 13.03 -2.19
N THR A 195 -14.48 12.96 -2.55
CA THR A 195 -15.58 12.58 -1.63
C THR A 195 -15.73 11.07 -1.45
N ASN A 196 -14.97 10.25 -2.19
CA ASN A 196 -14.96 8.81 -2.00
C ASN A 196 -14.45 8.42 -0.60
N ALA A 197 -13.40 9.09 -0.12
CA ALA A 197 -13.04 9.08 1.30
C ALA A 197 -12.17 10.30 1.64
N VAL A 198 -12.58 11.06 2.65
CA VAL A 198 -11.88 12.22 3.20
C VAL A 198 -11.33 11.88 4.58
N ILE A 199 -10.03 12.04 4.75
CA ILE A 199 -9.30 11.70 5.97
C ILE A 199 -8.77 13.01 6.57
N TYR A 200 -9.08 13.29 7.83
CA TYR A 200 -8.83 14.57 8.48
C TYR A 200 -7.65 14.52 9.42
N ASP A 201 -6.88 15.62 9.48
CA ASP A 201 -5.86 15.77 10.51
C ASP A 201 -6.54 15.84 11.88
N TRP A 202 -6.09 14.98 12.80
CA TRP A 202 -6.68 14.85 14.13
C TRP A 202 -6.69 16.17 14.92
N GLU A 203 -5.57 16.92 14.91
CA GLU A 203 -5.46 18.14 15.70
C GLU A 203 -6.32 19.27 15.11
N TYR A 204 -6.33 19.38 13.78
CA TYR A 204 -7.19 20.31 13.07
C TYR A 204 -8.67 20.02 13.35
N LEU A 205 -9.09 18.75 13.25
CA LEU A 205 -10.48 18.38 13.47
C LEU A 205 -10.91 18.65 14.92
N ARG A 206 -10.04 18.33 15.89
CA ARG A 206 -10.26 18.65 17.30
C ARG A 206 -10.51 20.15 17.49
N GLN A 207 -9.70 21.00 16.86
CA GLN A 207 -9.87 22.44 16.91
C GLN A 207 -11.18 22.88 16.22
N ALA A 208 -11.52 22.31 15.07
CA ALA A 208 -12.76 22.61 14.35
C ALA A 208 -14.02 22.30 15.19
N PHE A 209 -14.01 21.23 15.99
CA PHE A 209 -15.08 20.95 16.94
C PHE A 209 -15.22 22.04 18.00
N ILE A 210 -14.09 22.48 18.58
CA ILE A 210 -14.06 23.53 19.60
C ILE A 210 -14.59 24.85 19.01
N ASP A 211 -14.08 25.26 17.85
CA ASP A 211 -14.45 26.49 17.17
C ASP A 211 -15.94 26.51 16.76
N SER A 212 -16.51 25.32 16.51
CA SER A 212 -17.93 25.14 16.19
C SER A 212 -18.82 25.04 17.44
N GLY A 213 -18.26 25.18 18.65
CA GLY A 213 -18.99 25.19 19.90
C GLY A 213 -19.32 23.81 20.47
N PHE A 214 -18.52 22.79 20.12
CA PHE A 214 -18.64 21.44 20.66
C PHE A 214 -17.52 21.12 21.66
N ARG A 215 -17.81 20.17 22.53
CA ARG A 215 -16.81 19.41 23.29
C ARG A 215 -16.90 17.94 22.94
N ILE A 216 -15.82 17.21 23.11
CA ILE A 216 -15.77 15.76 22.92
C ILE A 216 -16.21 15.11 24.23
N ARG A 217 -17.39 14.46 24.23
CA ARG A 217 -17.92 13.72 25.39
C ARG A 217 -17.40 12.29 25.44
N ARG A 218 -17.21 11.65 24.29
CA ARG A 218 -16.67 10.28 24.15
C ARG A 218 -16.04 10.09 22.77
N VAL A 219 -14.97 9.32 22.71
CA VAL A 219 -14.35 8.84 21.48
C VAL A 219 -14.28 7.33 21.52
N ARG A 220 -14.55 6.67 20.40
CA ARG A 220 -14.30 5.24 20.21
C ARG A 220 -13.35 5.04 19.03
N PRO A 221 -12.18 4.42 19.25
CA PRO A 221 -11.30 4.05 18.15
C PRO A 221 -11.96 2.99 17.26
N PRO A 222 -11.57 2.90 15.98
CA PRO A 222 -12.05 1.85 15.10
C PRO A 222 -11.58 0.47 15.56
N GLY A 223 -12.32 -0.59 15.17
CA GLY A 223 -11.88 -1.97 15.34
C GLY A 223 -10.74 -2.38 14.40
N ILE A 224 -10.52 -1.60 13.33
CA ILE A 224 -9.47 -1.79 12.33
C ILE A 224 -8.65 -0.49 12.27
N PRO A 225 -7.32 -0.53 12.47
CA PRO A 225 -6.45 0.64 12.32
C PRO A 225 -6.67 1.40 11.01
N GLY A 226 -6.69 2.74 11.07
CA GLY A 226 -6.93 3.59 9.91
C GLY A 226 -8.38 3.66 9.42
N HIS A 227 -9.29 2.90 10.05
CA HIS A 227 -10.72 2.98 9.75
C HIS A 227 -11.40 4.11 10.54
N GLN A 228 -12.71 4.18 10.39
CA GLN A 228 -13.60 5.22 10.90
C GLN A 228 -13.71 5.24 12.44
N TRP A 229 -13.37 6.38 13.03
CA TRP A 229 -13.54 6.71 14.43
C TRP A 229 -14.96 7.19 14.71
N GLU A 230 -15.50 6.91 15.91
CA GLU A 230 -16.79 7.44 16.37
C GLU A 230 -16.57 8.50 17.45
N PHE A 231 -17.21 9.66 17.29
CA PHE A 231 -17.20 10.76 18.23
C PHE A 231 -18.63 11.03 18.71
N LEU A 232 -18.79 11.07 20.04
CA LEU A 232 -19.94 11.67 20.68
C LEU A 232 -19.56 13.07 21.13
N LEU A 233 -20.06 14.07 20.42
CA LEU A 233 -19.88 15.48 20.70
C LEU A 233 -21.06 15.99 21.53
N GLU A 234 -20.84 17.02 22.33
CA GLU A 234 -21.89 17.74 23.06
C GLU A 234 -21.78 19.24 22.80
N VAL A 235 -22.91 19.91 22.60
CA VAL A 235 -22.97 21.37 22.53
C VAL A 235 -22.45 21.95 23.85
N ARG A 236 -21.35 22.70 23.78
CA ARG A 236 -20.62 23.20 24.94
C ARG A 236 -21.52 24.08 25.82
N ARG A 237 -21.63 23.75 27.11
CA ARG A 237 -22.44 24.47 28.09
C ARG A 237 -21.66 25.20 29.20
N ASP A 238 -20.37 24.89 29.45
CA ASP A 238 -19.33 25.60 30.26
C ASP A 238 -18.05 24.70 30.36
N ASP A 239 -17.02 25.07 31.15
CA ASP A 239 -15.60 24.60 31.34
C ASP A 239 -15.27 23.09 31.44
N GLN A 240 -16.14 22.19 30.97
CA GLN A 240 -15.92 20.74 31.03
C GLN A 240 -14.81 20.30 30.05
N PRO A 241 -13.89 19.41 30.49
CA PRO A 241 -12.79 18.94 29.65
C PRO A 241 -13.28 18.01 28.53
N ASP A 242 -12.51 17.97 27.45
CA ASP A 242 -12.69 17.02 26.36
C ASP A 242 -12.22 15.61 26.78
N ALA A 243 -13.02 14.59 26.48
CA ALA A 243 -12.65 13.18 26.65
C ALA A 243 -11.80 12.72 25.46
N LEU A 244 -10.52 13.08 25.47
CA LEU A 244 -9.59 12.75 24.38
C LEU A 244 -9.23 11.24 24.36
N PRO A 245 -8.97 10.67 23.17
CA PRO A 245 -8.44 9.31 23.06
C PRO A 245 -7.06 9.19 23.71
N SER A 246 -6.69 7.99 24.15
CA SER A 246 -5.36 7.77 24.72
C SER A 246 -4.26 7.91 23.66
N THR A 247 -3.03 8.18 24.09
CA THR A 247 -1.87 8.21 23.19
C THR A 247 -1.71 6.89 22.43
N GLU A 248 -1.97 5.75 23.08
CA GLU A 248 -1.90 4.45 22.42
C GLU A 248 -3.02 4.26 21.40
N ASP A 249 -4.23 4.74 21.68
CA ASP A 249 -5.33 4.69 20.70
C ASP A 249 -4.98 5.50 19.45
N LEU A 250 -4.41 6.70 19.63
CA LEU A 250 -3.94 7.54 18.53
C LEU A 250 -2.81 6.85 17.76
N ARG A 251 -1.84 6.27 18.48
CA ARG A 251 -0.70 5.57 17.87
C ARG A 251 -1.12 4.33 17.08
N ARG A 252 -2.13 3.60 17.56
CA ARG A 252 -2.56 2.36 16.93
C ARG A 252 -3.51 2.58 15.77
N ASN A 253 -4.33 3.64 15.80
CA ASN A 253 -5.50 3.73 14.93
C ASN A 253 -5.52 4.92 13.97
N LEU A 254 -4.64 5.93 14.12
CA LEU A 254 -4.50 6.98 13.11
C LEU A 254 -3.84 6.43 11.84
N CYS A 255 -4.28 6.91 10.68
CA CYS A 255 -3.51 6.72 9.46
C CYS A 255 -2.13 7.38 9.62
N ALA A 256 -1.07 6.63 9.30
CA ALA A 256 0.33 7.04 9.47
C ALA A 256 0.64 7.57 10.87
N ALA A 257 0.31 6.80 11.90
CA ALA A 257 0.66 7.13 13.27
C ALA A 257 2.18 7.19 13.49
N PRO A 258 2.67 8.09 14.37
CA PRO A 258 4.10 8.21 14.65
C PRO A 258 4.62 6.92 15.30
N ALA A 259 5.78 6.44 14.82
CA ALA A 259 6.38 5.21 15.30
C ALA A 259 6.76 5.31 16.79
N ASP A 260 7.35 6.45 17.22
CA ASP A 260 7.79 6.72 18.60
C ASP A 260 7.81 8.24 18.91
N ASP A 261 7.67 8.65 20.18
CA ASP A 261 7.79 10.06 20.62
C ASP A 261 9.22 10.63 20.39
N HIS A 262 10.22 9.75 20.25
CA HIS A 262 11.62 10.12 20.04
C HIS A 262 11.99 10.51 18.60
N THR A 263 11.15 10.19 17.59
CA THR A 263 11.46 10.55 16.19
C THR A 263 11.06 11.99 15.82
N LEU A 264 10.24 12.66 16.66
CA LEU A 264 9.84 14.05 16.42
C LEU A 264 10.88 15.08 16.89
N ASN A 265 11.75 14.74 17.85
CA ASN A 265 12.77 15.67 18.39
C ASN A 265 14.06 15.77 17.54
N ARG A 266 14.08 15.25 16.30
CA ARG A 266 15.26 15.31 15.40
C ARG A 266 15.01 15.99 14.06
N LEU A 267 13.90 16.72 13.90
CA LEU A 267 13.76 17.63 12.77
C LEU A 267 14.10 19.04 13.26
N PRO A 268 15.15 19.70 12.72
CA PRO A 268 15.52 21.02 13.18
C PRO A 268 14.39 22.00 12.84
N HIS A 269 13.86 22.66 13.88
CA HIS A 269 13.06 23.87 13.72
C HIS A 269 13.89 24.88 12.94
N ARG A 270 13.55 25.14 11.67
CA ARG A 270 14.03 26.33 10.96
C ARG A 270 13.20 27.51 11.45
N GLU A 271 13.62 28.11 12.56
CA GLU A 271 13.36 29.52 12.80
C GLU A 271 14.48 30.34 12.15
N GLY A 272 14.10 31.47 11.57
CA GLY A 272 14.95 32.28 10.70
C GLY A 272 16.03 33.09 11.43
N SER A 273 17.07 33.37 10.66
CA SER A 273 17.97 34.54 10.73
C SER A 273 18.59 34.92 12.08
N GLU A 274 19.87 34.60 12.26
CA GLU A 274 20.98 35.57 12.38
C GLU A 274 22.34 34.82 12.43
N GLU A 275 23.38 35.45 11.86
CA GLU A 275 24.74 34.92 11.62
C GLU A 275 25.73 35.49 12.68
N PRO A 276 27.04 35.15 12.67
CA PRO A 276 27.69 34.06 13.39
C PRO A 276 28.66 34.53 14.52
N ALA A 277 28.96 33.69 15.53
CA ALA A 277 30.21 33.82 16.30
C ALA A 277 30.60 32.60 17.17
N SER A 278 31.85 32.16 16.97
CA SER A 278 32.84 31.64 17.95
C SER A 278 32.57 30.41 18.84
N ALA A 279 33.36 29.36 18.60
CA ALA A 279 33.91 28.48 19.63
C ALA A 279 35.17 29.14 20.27
N PRO A 280 35.85 28.62 21.32
CA PRO A 280 35.66 27.35 22.05
C PRO A 280 35.77 27.47 23.62
N SER A 281 35.52 26.40 24.39
CA SER A 281 36.44 25.93 25.45
C SER A 281 36.01 24.63 26.16
N GLN A 282 37.03 23.86 26.51
CA GLN A 282 37.16 22.56 27.18
C GLN A 282 36.53 22.41 28.58
N ALA A 283 36.26 21.14 28.96
CA ALA A 283 36.72 20.42 30.17
C ALA A 283 35.73 19.26 30.48
N GLU A 284 36.04 18.00 30.17
CA GLU A 284 36.81 16.99 30.95
C GLU A 284 35.98 16.15 31.94
N SER A 285 36.36 14.84 31.99
CA SER A 285 36.16 13.85 33.07
C SER A 285 34.84 13.05 33.05
N THR A 286 34.78 11.72 33.14
CA THR A 286 35.74 10.60 33.31
C THR A 286 35.01 9.29 32.99
N MET A 287 35.69 8.29 32.44
CA MET A 287 35.23 6.88 32.42
C MET A 287 35.48 6.20 33.78
N PRO A 288 34.81 5.08 34.06
CA PRO A 288 35.56 3.82 34.00
C PRO A 288 34.83 2.63 33.35
N ILE A 289 35.60 1.83 32.62
CA ILE A 289 35.35 0.42 32.24
C ILE A 289 35.95 -0.47 33.35
N PRO A 290 35.26 -1.52 33.86
CA PRO A 290 35.55 -2.92 33.49
C PRO A 290 34.31 -3.85 33.60
N ALA A 291 34.25 -5.12 33.18
CA ALA A 291 35.03 -6.06 32.37
C ALA A 291 34.12 -7.29 32.09
N GLU A 292 34.40 -7.97 30.97
CA GLU A 292 34.26 -9.39 30.63
C GLU A 292 33.17 -10.32 31.26
N ASN A 293 32.35 -10.86 30.34
CA ASN A 293 31.52 -12.09 30.27
C ASN A 293 31.63 -13.20 31.34
N PRO A 294 30.52 -13.95 31.58
CA PRO A 294 30.43 -15.27 30.91
C PRO A 294 29.02 -15.65 30.39
N ILE A 295 29.04 -16.33 29.24
CA ILE A 295 27.94 -17.12 28.66
C ILE A 295 27.79 -18.43 29.45
N VAL A 296 26.58 -18.76 29.90
CA VAL A 296 26.09 -20.14 30.21
C VAL A 296 24.56 -20.13 29.99
N SER A 297 24.07 -20.53 28.82
CA SER A 297 23.61 -21.89 28.44
C SER A 297 22.37 -22.41 29.19
N HIS A 298 21.22 -22.41 28.52
CA HIS A 298 20.24 -23.47 28.68
C HIS A 298 20.28 -24.37 27.43
N ARG A 299 20.71 -25.61 27.65
CA ARG A 299 20.62 -26.72 26.70
C ARG A 299 19.15 -27.00 26.38
N ILE A 300 18.85 -27.11 25.09
CA ILE A 300 17.82 -28.02 24.58
C ILE A 300 18.57 -29.02 23.69
N GLU A 301 18.86 -30.22 24.21
CA GLU A 301 19.26 -31.40 23.43
C GLU A 301 17.94 -32.09 23.03
N SER A 302 17.48 -31.92 21.78
CA SER A 302 17.77 -32.74 20.59
C SER A 302 16.73 -33.86 20.38
N LEU A 303 15.69 -33.55 19.59
CA LEU A 303 15.16 -34.48 18.59
C LEU A 303 15.68 -33.93 17.25
N GLU A 304 16.66 -34.61 16.68
CA GLU A 304 17.45 -34.15 15.53
C GLU A 304 16.56 -33.88 14.30
N PRO A 305 16.50 -32.64 13.80
CA PRO A 305 16.35 -32.45 12.36
C PRO A 305 17.70 -32.79 11.74
N GLN A 306 17.74 -33.85 10.93
CA GLN A 306 18.81 -33.98 9.93
C GLN A 306 18.88 -32.65 9.17
N PRO A 307 20.02 -31.94 9.19
CA PRO A 307 20.12 -30.69 8.45
C PRO A 307 20.00 -31.03 6.97
N PRO A 308 19.10 -30.39 6.18
CA PRO A 308 19.31 -30.40 4.75
C PRO A 308 20.65 -29.70 4.53
N ALA A 309 21.65 -30.42 4.04
CA ALA A 309 22.87 -29.79 3.58
C ALA A 309 22.46 -28.72 2.54
N PRO A 310 22.92 -27.46 2.64
CA PRO A 310 22.82 -26.59 1.48
C PRO A 310 23.60 -27.27 0.34
N PRO A 311 23.03 -27.44 -0.86
CA PRO A 311 23.82 -27.95 -1.97
C PRO A 311 24.96 -26.96 -2.24
N GLU A 312 26.09 -27.48 -2.71
CA GLU A 312 27.12 -26.67 -3.38
C GLU A 312 26.44 -25.73 -4.40
N HIS A 313 26.99 -24.54 -4.60
CA HIS A 313 26.52 -23.61 -5.64
C HIS A 313 26.35 -24.32 -6.98
N VAL A 314 25.37 -23.89 -7.77
CA VAL A 314 25.13 -24.51 -9.08
C VAL A 314 26.35 -24.33 -9.97
N ARG A 315 26.94 -25.46 -10.38
CA ARG A 315 27.95 -25.52 -11.42
C ARG A 315 27.27 -25.77 -12.75
N LEU A 316 27.37 -24.81 -13.66
CA LEU A 316 26.87 -24.95 -15.02
C LEU A 316 27.71 -25.98 -15.79
N ARG A 317 27.09 -26.65 -16.76
CA ARG A 317 27.82 -27.47 -17.73
C ARG A 317 28.71 -26.58 -18.58
N TYR A 318 29.97 -26.95 -18.77
CA TYR A 318 30.84 -26.30 -19.74
C TYR A 318 30.66 -26.97 -21.11
N THR A 319 30.13 -26.23 -22.06
CA THR A 319 29.83 -26.72 -23.43
C THR A 319 30.79 -26.19 -24.50
N GLY A 320 31.77 -25.38 -24.08
CA GLY A 320 32.78 -24.80 -24.94
C GLY A 320 33.89 -25.76 -25.35
N GLU A 321 34.65 -25.33 -26.36
CA GLU A 321 35.84 -26.05 -26.86
C GLU A 321 37.16 -25.46 -26.34
N LEU A 322 37.13 -24.30 -25.69
CA LEU A 322 38.34 -23.64 -25.17
C LEU A 322 38.91 -24.43 -24.00
N ASP A 323 40.23 -24.54 -23.95
CA ASP A 323 40.96 -24.99 -22.77
C ASP A 323 40.98 -23.91 -21.67
N ARG A 324 41.66 -24.18 -20.55
CA ARG A 324 41.68 -23.27 -19.40
C ARG A 324 42.27 -21.90 -19.75
N GLU A 325 43.38 -21.87 -20.48
CA GLU A 325 44.05 -20.63 -20.87
C GLU A 325 43.17 -19.82 -21.83
N GLY A 326 42.56 -20.47 -22.82
CA GLY A 326 41.61 -19.82 -23.73
C GLY A 326 40.37 -19.29 -23.02
N PHE A 327 39.82 -20.04 -22.07
CA PHE A 327 38.70 -19.61 -21.23
C PHE A 327 39.07 -18.37 -20.39
N GLU A 328 40.20 -18.41 -19.68
CA GLU A 328 40.66 -17.30 -18.83
C GLU A 328 40.96 -16.05 -19.66
N ALA A 329 41.61 -16.20 -20.83
CA ALA A 329 41.87 -15.10 -21.75
C ALA A 329 40.58 -14.46 -22.27
N LYS A 330 39.57 -15.28 -22.61
CA LYS A 330 38.28 -14.79 -23.11
C LYS A 330 37.46 -14.10 -22.01
N ALA A 331 37.43 -14.67 -20.81
CA ALA A 331 36.75 -14.08 -19.65
C ALA A 331 37.37 -12.74 -19.23
N ALA A 332 38.69 -12.58 -19.40
CA ALA A 332 39.42 -11.35 -19.13
C ALA A 332 39.16 -10.21 -20.12
N GLU A 333 38.38 -10.42 -21.20
CA GLU A 333 37.92 -9.34 -22.07
C GLU A 333 36.92 -8.39 -21.38
N LEU A 334 36.41 -8.77 -20.20
CA LEU A 334 35.57 -7.94 -19.34
C LEU A 334 36.27 -7.68 -18.01
N ASP A 335 36.56 -6.40 -17.74
CA ASP A 335 37.29 -5.96 -16.55
C ASP A 335 36.52 -6.22 -15.23
N TRP A 336 35.19 -6.34 -15.30
CA TRP A 336 34.34 -6.51 -14.13
C TRP A 336 33.14 -7.42 -14.39
N TRP A 337 32.97 -8.43 -13.54
CA TRP A 337 31.84 -9.35 -13.55
C TRP A 337 30.93 -9.11 -12.36
N TYR A 338 29.64 -8.88 -12.63
CA TYR A 338 28.64 -8.80 -11.57
C TYR A 338 28.22 -10.19 -11.07
N HIS A 339 28.08 -11.17 -11.96
CA HIS A 339 27.71 -12.54 -11.63
C HIS A 339 28.89 -13.50 -11.74
N SER A 340 29.09 -14.33 -10.73
CA SER A 340 30.03 -15.45 -10.78
C SER A 340 29.50 -16.58 -11.65
N TYR A 341 30.38 -17.20 -12.43
CA TYR A 341 30.13 -18.43 -13.16
C TYR A 341 31.01 -19.53 -12.61
N TYR A 342 30.41 -20.66 -12.26
CA TYR A 342 31.12 -21.87 -11.87
C TYR A 342 30.76 -22.99 -12.81
N PHE A 343 31.76 -23.75 -13.26
CA PHE A 343 31.56 -24.86 -14.17
C PHE A 343 31.91 -26.21 -13.54
N GLU A 344 31.29 -27.26 -14.05
CA GLU A 344 31.53 -28.65 -13.60
C GLU A 344 32.96 -29.14 -13.88
N ASN A 345 33.61 -28.60 -14.91
CA ASN A 345 35.00 -28.90 -15.25
C ASN A 345 36.02 -28.10 -14.40
N GLY A 346 35.56 -27.34 -13.41
CA GLY A 346 36.39 -26.53 -12.52
C GLY A 346 36.88 -25.22 -13.13
N PHE A 347 36.30 -24.76 -14.24
CA PHE A 347 36.48 -23.39 -14.72
C PHE A 347 35.58 -22.45 -13.91
N GLU A 348 36.02 -21.21 -13.72
CA GLU A 348 35.25 -20.22 -12.98
C GLU A 348 35.55 -18.79 -13.43
N VAL A 349 34.52 -17.95 -13.37
CA VAL A 349 34.65 -16.50 -13.37
C VAL A 349 34.09 -16.01 -12.05
N ARG A 350 34.91 -15.29 -11.29
CA ARG A 350 34.51 -14.76 -10.00
C ARG A 350 34.02 -13.32 -10.18
N GLY A 351 32.77 -13.07 -9.84
CA GLY A 351 32.14 -11.74 -9.83
C GLY A 351 31.66 -11.33 -8.45
N ASP A 352 30.92 -10.23 -8.38
CA ASP A 352 30.36 -9.70 -7.13
C ASP A 352 29.42 -10.71 -6.44
N TYR A 353 28.57 -11.41 -7.21
CA TYR A 353 27.49 -12.25 -6.70
C TYR A 353 27.44 -13.66 -7.31
N ASP A 354 27.33 -14.67 -6.46
CA ASP A 354 26.93 -16.03 -6.83
C ASP A 354 25.41 -16.17 -6.70
N ILE A 355 24.72 -15.94 -7.82
CA ILE A 355 23.26 -16.01 -7.90
C ILE A 355 22.74 -17.45 -8.11
N GLY A 356 23.66 -18.41 -8.32
CA GLY A 356 23.36 -19.84 -8.39
C GLY A 356 23.36 -20.54 -7.04
N ALA A 357 23.83 -19.88 -5.98
CA ALA A 357 23.90 -20.41 -4.62
C ALA A 357 22.54 -20.81 -4.03
N ASP A 358 21.45 -20.16 -4.44
CA ASP A 358 20.10 -20.37 -3.91
C ASP A 358 19.06 -20.55 -5.04
N ILE A 359 19.42 -21.36 -6.04
CA ILE A 359 18.60 -21.53 -7.24
C ILE A 359 17.22 -22.14 -6.93
N HIS A 360 17.13 -22.98 -5.89
CA HIS A 360 15.93 -23.74 -5.56
C HIS A 360 14.78 -22.85 -5.09
N GLY A 361 15.08 -21.74 -4.41
CA GLY A 361 14.05 -20.82 -3.95
C GLY A 361 13.33 -20.09 -5.09
N TYR A 362 13.88 -20.06 -6.31
CA TYR A 362 13.15 -19.52 -7.47
C TYR A 362 12.00 -20.42 -7.93
N GLY A 363 12.01 -21.71 -7.57
CA GLY A 363 10.93 -22.64 -7.91
C GLY A 363 10.86 -23.01 -9.39
N PHE A 364 11.99 -22.94 -10.12
CA PHE A 364 12.06 -23.38 -11.51
C PHE A 364 11.77 -24.90 -11.63
N PRO A 365 11.15 -25.35 -12.75
CA PRO A 365 10.95 -26.77 -13.00
C PRO A 365 12.29 -27.49 -13.22
N ALA A 366 12.32 -28.79 -12.93
CA ALA A 366 13.51 -29.63 -13.16
C ALA A 366 13.90 -29.77 -14.64
N SER A 367 13.00 -29.46 -15.57
CA SER A 367 13.28 -29.39 -17.00
C SER A 367 12.38 -28.36 -17.67
N MET A 368 12.94 -27.69 -18.68
CA MET A 368 12.27 -26.73 -19.55
C MET A 368 12.31 -27.19 -21.02
N LYS A 369 12.45 -28.50 -21.27
CA LYS A 369 12.55 -29.04 -22.63
C LYS A 369 11.33 -28.64 -23.46
N GLY A 370 11.58 -27.88 -24.53
CA GLY A 370 10.55 -27.40 -25.45
C GLY A 370 9.77 -26.18 -24.95
N TRP A 371 10.18 -25.57 -23.83
CA TRP A 371 9.64 -24.29 -23.38
C TRP A 371 10.34 -23.15 -24.10
N LYS A 372 9.58 -22.09 -24.40
CA LYS A 372 10.14 -20.79 -24.74
C LYS A 372 10.25 -19.94 -23.49
N VAL A 373 11.44 -19.43 -23.19
CA VAL A 373 11.71 -18.64 -21.98
C VAL A 373 12.23 -17.26 -22.37
N LEU A 374 11.64 -16.22 -21.79
CA LEU A 374 12.10 -14.84 -21.91
C LEU A 374 12.80 -14.42 -20.62
N ASP A 375 14.09 -14.13 -20.68
CA ASP A 375 14.89 -13.60 -19.56
C ASP A 375 15.04 -12.08 -19.72
N VAL A 376 14.35 -11.31 -18.89
CA VAL A 376 14.26 -9.84 -19.00
C VAL A 376 15.20 -9.18 -17.98
N GLY A 377 16.10 -8.33 -18.46
CA GLY A 377 17.18 -7.77 -17.64
C GLY A 377 18.26 -8.82 -17.37
N SER A 378 18.61 -9.59 -18.39
CA SER A 378 19.50 -10.76 -18.30
C SER A 378 20.90 -10.48 -17.71
N GLY A 379 21.37 -9.23 -17.74
CA GLY A 379 22.71 -8.84 -17.31
C GLY A 379 23.78 -9.72 -17.97
N ALA A 380 24.70 -10.28 -17.19
CA ALA A 380 25.73 -11.19 -17.70
C ALA A 380 25.19 -12.57 -18.16
N GLY A 381 23.87 -12.79 -18.16
CA GLY A 381 23.22 -13.95 -18.79
C GLY A 381 23.20 -15.24 -17.98
N TRP A 382 23.48 -15.21 -16.66
CA TRP A 382 23.62 -16.44 -15.87
C TRP A 382 22.34 -17.28 -15.89
N PHE A 383 21.18 -16.67 -15.66
CA PHE A 383 19.89 -17.35 -15.74
C PHE A 383 19.57 -17.80 -17.17
N SER A 384 19.88 -16.99 -18.18
CA SER A 384 19.71 -17.38 -19.58
C SER A 384 20.44 -18.70 -19.92
N HIS A 385 21.71 -18.83 -19.51
CA HIS A 385 22.48 -20.07 -19.72
C HIS A 385 21.96 -21.23 -18.87
N TYR A 386 21.52 -20.96 -17.64
CA TYR A 386 20.90 -21.96 -16.79
C TYR A 386 19.61 -22.52 -17.42
N PHE A 387 18.72 -21.67 -17.93
CA PHE A 387 17.49 -22.09 -18.60
C PHE A 387 17.77 -22.87 -19.90
N GLU A 388 18.77 -22.49 -20.68
CA GLU A 388 19.19 -23.24 -21.86
C GLU A 388 19.63 -24.66 -21.47
N GLN A 389 20.36 -24.82 -20.37
CA GLN A 389 20.78 -26.14 -19.87
C GLN A 389 19.62 -26.99 -19.33
N LEU A 390 18.52 -26.37 -18.90
CA LEU A 390 17.27 -27.08 -18.60
C LEU A 390 16.49 -27.49 -19.86
N GLY A 391 16.95 -27.07 -21.05
CA GLY A 391 16.40 -27.43 -22.35
C GLY A 391 15.45 -26.40 -22.97
N ALA A 392 15.42 -25.18 -22.45
CA ALA A 392 14.60 -24.10 -22.99
C ALA A 392 15.18 -23.53 -24.30
N ASP A 393 14.28 -23.02 -25.14
CA ASP A 393 14.60 -22.04 -26.18
C ASP A 393 14.54 -20.65 -25.53
N VAL A 394 15.70 -20.03 -25.35
CA VAL A 394 15.87 -18.83 -24.52
C VAL A 394 16.04 -17.59 -25.37
N THR A 395 15.25 -16.57 -25.07
CA THR A 395 15.47 -15.21 -25.54
C THR A 395 15.81 -14.32 -24.35
N ALA A 396 16.98 -13.70 -24.38
CA ALA A 396 17.39 -12.68 -23.43
C ALA A 396 17.00 -11.29 -23.97
N VAL A 397 16.48 -10.44 -23.07
CA VAL A 397 16.20 -9.03 -23.36
C VAL A 397 16.97 -8.17 -22.37
N ASP A 398 17.67 -7.17 -22.88
CA ASP A 398 18.37 -6.22 -22.03
C ASP A 398 18.45 -4.82 -22.68
N ALA A 399 18.71 -3.82 -21.85
CA ALA A 399 18.84 -2.42 -22.27
C ALA A 399 20.05 -2.20 -23.17
N ARG A 400 20.00 -1.16 -24.03
CA ARG A 400 21.16 -0.73 -24.84
C ARG A 400 22.29 -0.12 -24.02
N GLY A 401 21.98 0.27 -22.78
CA GLY A 401 22.90 0.92 -21.86
C GLY A 401 22.16 1.81 -20.86
N TYR A 402 22.91 2.71 -20.22
CA TYR A 402 22.40 3.67 -19.25
C TYR A 402 21.35 4.63 -19.86
N GLU A 403 21.35 4.76 -21.18
CA GLU A 403 20.39 5.51 -21.99
C GLU A 403 18.96 5.01 -21.80
N ASP A 404 18.80 3.69 -21.60
CA ASP A 404 17.52 2.98 -21.47
C ASP A 404 17.10 2.72 -20.02
N PHE A 405 17.93 3.09 -19.03
CA PHE A 405 17.63 2.91 -17.62
C PHE A 405 16.66 3.97 -17.09
N ASP A 406 15.81 3.57 -16.15
CA ASP A 406 14.97 4.48 -15.39
C ASP A 406 15.82 5.22 -14.36
N VAL A 407 16.16 6.47 -14.68
CA VAL A 407 17.05 7.31 -13.85
C VAL A 407 16.27 8.43 -13.19
N TYR A 408 16.59 8.72 -11.93
CA TYR A 408 15.99 9.83 -11.19
C TYR A 408 16.20 11.18 -11.86
N GLY A 409 15.13 11.99 -11.88
CA GLY A 409 15.16 13.34 -12.45
C GLY A 409 15.40 13.38 -13.96
N ARG A 410 15.30 12.24 -14.67
CA ARG A 410 15.40 12.17 -16.12
C ARG A 410 14.01 12.18 -16.74
N ASP A 411 13.76 13.17 -17.59
CA ASP A 411 12.48 13.37 -18.26
C ASP A 411 12.22 12.31 -19.35
N ASP A 412 13.25 11.92 -20.10
CA ASP A 412 13.13 10.95 -21.20
C ASP A 412 14.40 10.08 -21.36
N TYR A 413 14.27 8.93 -22.04
CA TYR A 413 15.39 8.07 -22.39
C TYR A 413 16.33 8.75 -23.38
N LEU A 414 17.63 8.45 -23.26
CA LEU A 414 18.63 9.07 -24.13
C LEU A 414 18.67 8.37 -25.50
N GLN A 415 18.98 9.15 -26.52
CA GLN A 415 19.31 8.58 -27.83
C GLN A 415 20.67 7.89 -27.73
N VAL A 416 20.81 6.76 -28.42
CA VAL A 416 22.08 6.05 -28.53
C VAL A 416 22.85 6.64 -29.70
N ASP A 417 23.88 7.43 -29.40
CA ASP A 417 24.74 8.08 -30.40
C ASP A 417 26.07 7.32 -30.56
N ARG A 418 25.94 6.04 -30.98
CA ARG A 418 27.07 5.18 -31.32
C ARG A 418 26.67 4.15 -32.36
N GLU A 419 27.65 3.65 -33.09
CA GLU A 419 27.46 2.52 -34.00
C GLU A 419 27.09 1.25 -33.21
N PRO A 420 26.25 0.37 -33.77
CA PRO A 420 25.97 -0.94 -33.18
C PRO A 420 27.24 -1.78 -33.02
N ASP A 421 27.37 -2.45 -31.89
CA ASP A 421 28.48 -3.38 -31.64
C ASP A 421 28.39 -4.60 -32.57
N ARG A 422 27.16 -5.00 -32.93
CA ARG A 422 26.88 -6.07 -33.90
C ARG A 422 25.45 -5.95 -34.44
N PHE A 423 25.10 -6.86 -35.35
CA PHE A 423 23.74 -7.08 -35.79
C PHE A 423 23.29 -8.50 -35.46
N ASP A 424 22.02 -8.67 -35.14
CA ASP A 424 21.42 -10.00 -34.99
C ASP A 424 21.16 -10.66 -36.35
N GLU A 425 20.66 -11.90 -36.34
CA GLU A 425 20.34 -12.68 -37.54
C GLU A 425 19.26 -12.03 -38.44
N ASN A 426 18.45 -11.12 -37.88
CA ASN A 426 17.41 -10.39 -38.59
C ASN A 426 17.88 -8.99 -39.03
N GLY A 427 19.17 -8.68 -38.86
CA GLY A 427 19.76 -7.38 -39.20
C GLY A 427 19.38 -6.25 -38.24
N ARG A 428 18.90 -6.56 -37.03
CA ARG A 428 18.63 -5.55 -36.00
C ARG A 428 19.93 -5.14 -35.31
N PRO A 429 20.12 -3.84 -35.03
CA PRO A 429 21.30 -3.37 -34.33
C PRO A 429 21.31 -3.86 -32.89
N VAL A 430 22.48 -4.30 -32.44
CA VAL A 430 22.72 -4.77 -31.06
C VAL A 430 23.79 -3.89 -30.42
N TYR A 431 23.50 -3.43 -29.22
CA TYR A 431 24.36 -2.57 -28.41
C TYR A 431 24.75 -3.29 -27.11
N HIS A 432 26.04 -3.44 -26.90
CA HIS A 432 26.60 -3.96 -25.67
C HIS A 432 26.57 -2.87 -24.60
N SER A 433 25.96 -3.18 -23.46
CA SER A 433 26.05 -2.37 -22.25
C SER A 433 27.11 -2.96 -21.31
N PRO A 434 27.63 -2.19 -20.34
CA PRO A 434 28.51 -2.73 -19.32
C PRO A 434 27.89 -3.90 -18.54
N VAL A 435 26.56 -3.96 -18.42
CA VAL A 435 25.86 -5.02 -17.67
C VAL A 435 25.62 -6.28 -18.49
N ASN A 436 25.43 -6.16 -19.82
CA ASN A 436 25.09 -7.31 -20.68
C ASN A 436 26.25 -7.86 -21.51
N ARG A 437 27.40 -7.18 -21.55
CA ARG A 437 28.58 -7.64 -22.29
C ARG A 437 29.07 -9.03 -21.84
N GLY A 438 28.93 -9.35 -20.55
CA GLY A 438 29.24 -10.67 -20.00
C GLY A 438 28.44 -11.82 -20.64
N LEU A 439 27.17 -11.56 -21.03
CA LEU A 439 26.34 -12.55 -21.72
C LEU A 439 26.97 -12.96 -23.04
N TRP A 440 27.47 -12.00 -23.82
CA TRP A 440 28.08 -12.26 -25.13
C TRP A 440 29.39 -13.03 -25.03
N ILE A 441 30.27 -12.63 -24.10
CA ILE A 441 31.51 -13.35 -23.82
C ILE A 441 31.20 -14.80 -23.44
N MET A 442 30.23 -14.99 -22.55
CA MET A 442 29.88 -16.33 -22.08
C MET A 442 29.15 -17.15 -23.16
N LYS A 443 28.35 -16.51 -24.02
CA LYS A 443 27.73 -17.13 -25.18
C LYS A 443 28.77 -17.67 -26.16
N ASP A 444 29.85 -16.92 -26.41
CA ASP A 444 30.97 -17.38 -27.24
C ASP A 444 31.75 -18.51 -26.57
N ILE A 445 32.05 -18.39 -25.27
CA ILE A 445 32.75 -19.44 -24.50
C ILE A 445 31.95 -20.74 -24.53
N LEU A 446 30.65 -20.68 -24.27
CA LEU A 446 29.79 -21.85 -24.13
C LEU A 446 29.19 -22.33 -25.46
N GLN A 447 29.44 -21.63 -26.58
CA GLN A 447 28.80 -21.88 -27.87
C GLN A 447 27.26 -21.92 -27.75
N SER A 448 26.71 -21.02 -26.92
CA SER A 448 25.29 -20.98 -26.58
C SER A 448 24.44 -20.49 -27.75
N LYS A 449 23.17 -20.93 -27.81
CA LYS A 449 22.17 -20.57 -28.83
C LYS A 449 21.17 -19.53 -28.36
N ILE A 450 21.33 -18.97 -27.16
CA ILE A 450 20.47 -17.90 -26.63
C ILE A 450 20.28 -16.78 -27.66
N ASN A 451 19.02 -16.44 -27.94
CA ASN A 451 18.66 -15.27 -28.73
C ASN A 451 18.76 -14.02 -27.88
N PHE A 452 19.08 -12.87 -28.47
CA PHE A 452 19.23 -11.61 -27.73
C PHE A 452 18.49 -10.47 -28.43
N VAL A 453 17.79 -9.65 -27.67
CA VAL A 453 17.08 -8.46 -28.16
C VAL A 453 17.37 -7.27 -27.25
N ASN A 454 17.85 -6.15 -27.82
CA ASN A 454 17.89 -4.90 -27.07
C ASN A 454 16.50 -4.28 -26.98
N ALA A 455 15.97 -4.15 -25.76
CA ALA A 455 14.71 -3.45 -25.52
C ALA A 455 14.58 -3.04 -24.04
N LYS A 456 13.81 -1.98 -23.79
CA LYS A 456 13.31 -1.70 -22.44
C LYS A 456 12.22 -2.68 -22.09
N VAL A 457 12.07 -2.99 -20.80
CA VAL A 457 10.99 -3.87 -20.33
C VAL A 457 9.60 -3.36 -20.73
N TYR A 458 9.40 -2.04 -20.79
CA TYR A 458 8.14 -1.42 -21.22
C TYR A 458 7.80 -1.63 -22.70
N ASP A 459 8.81 -1.92 -23.53
CA ASP A 459 8.62 -2.10 -24.97
C ASP A 459 8.20 -3.53 -25.34
N LEU A 460 8.20 -4.46 -24.38
CA LEU A 460 7.85 -5.85 -24.58
C LEU A 460 6.42 -5.98 -25.11
N ARG A 461 6.33 -6.44 -26.36
CA ARG A 461 5.10 -6.63 -27.13
C ARG A 461 5.28 -7.84 -28.06
N PRO A 462 4.22 -8.61 -28.38
CA PRO A 462 4.36 -9.79 -29.24
C PRO A 462 5.07 -9.52 -30.56
N GLU A 463 4.86 -8.35 -31.17
CA GLU A 463 5.46 -7.96 -32.46
C GLU A 463 6.99 -7.92 -32.41
N LEU A 464 7.58 -7.60 -31.25
CA LEU A 464 9.03 -7.61 -31.06
C LEU A 464 9.61 -9.02 -31.29
N PHE A 465 8.80 -10.05 -31.00
CA PHE A 465 9.12 -11.47 -31.08
C PHE A 465 8.35 -12.18 -32.20
N GLY A 466 7.96 -11.47 -33.26
CA GLY A 466 7.26 -12.09 -34.40
C GLY A 466 5.86 -12.63 -34.09
N GLY A 467 5.21 -12.12 -33.04
CA GLY A 467 3.90 -12.58 -32.56
C GLY A 467 3.97 -13.73 -31.56
N GLU A 468 5.17 -14.21 -31.23
CA GLU A 468 5.35 -15.32 -30.30
C GLU A 468 5.13 -14.91 -28.84
N LYS A 469 4.81 -15.93 -28.02
CA LYS A 469 4.68 -15.81 -26.56
C LYS A 469 5.54 -16.87 -25.88
N PHE A 470 5.90 -16.60 -24.63
CA PHE A 470 6.83 -17.40 -23.85
C PHE A 470 6.11 -18.19 -22.76
N ASP A 471 6.47 -19.46 -22.60
CA ASP A 471 5.92 -20.31 -21.52
C ASP A 471 6.31 -19.77 -20.14
N LEU A 472 7.51 -19.17 -20.02
CA LEU A 472 7.99 -18.44 -18.85
C LEU A 472 8.52 -17.06 -19.25
N VAL A 473 8.10 -16.01 -18.54
CA VAL A 473 8.78 -14.71 -18.53
C VAL A 473 9.43 -14.52 -17.17
N PHE A 474 10.74 -14.31 -17.14
CA PHE A 474 11.54 -14.15 -15.93
C PHE A 474 12.06 -12.72 -15.81
N LEU A 475 11.89 -12.10 -14.63
CA LEU A 475 12.41 -10.77 -14.29
C LEU A 475 13.20 -10.87 -12.96
N GLY A 476 14.47 -11.24 -13.04
CA GLY A 476 15.32 -11.43 -11.87
C GLY A 476 15.87 -10.12 -11.31
N ALA A 477 15.51 -9.76 -10.08
CA ALA A 477 16.00 -8.56 -9.37
C ALA A 477 15.88 -7.24 -10.17
N LEU A 478 14.91 -7.16 -11.08
CA LEU A 478 14.75 -6.02 -11.99
C LEU A 478 13.74 -4.99 -11.48
N LEU A 479 12.64 -5.42 -10.84
CA LEU A 479 11.49 -4.53 -10.57
C LEU A 479 11.84 -3.37 -9.62
N CYS A 480 12.79 -3.55 -8.71
CA CYS A 480 13.27 -2.45 -7.85
C CYS A 480 13.97 -1.35 -8.64
N HIS A 481 14.45 -1.63 -9.85
CA HIS A 481 15.15 -0.67 -10.71
C HIS A 481 14.24 0.12 -11.66
N LEU A 482 12.94 -0.11 -11.59
CA LEU A 482 11.98 0.43 -12.55
C LEU A 482 11.13 1.52 -11.92
N ARG A 483 10.91 2.61 -12.64
CA ARG A 483 9.98 3.67 -12.25
C ARG A 483 8.56 3.13 -12.11
N ASP A 484 8.14 2.25 -13.01
CA ASP A 484 6.81 1.65 -13.06
C ASP A 484 6.85 0.10 -13.09
N PRO A 485 6.98 -0.57 -11.92
CA PRO A 485 7.03 -2.02 -11.87
C PRO A 485 5.73 -2.69 -12.34
N ILE A 486 4.57 -2.02 -12.24
CA ILE A 486 3.29 -2.56 -12.71
C ILE A 486 3.25 -2.51 -14.23
N GLY A 487 3.63 -1.40 -14.86
CA GLY A 487 3.73 -1.28 -16.31
C GLY A 487 4.71 -2.29 -16.92
N ALA A 488 5.82 -2.56 -16.23
CA ALA A 488 6.77 -3.61 -16.62
C ALA A 488 6.14 -5.01 -16.57
N LEU A 489 5.40 -5.33 -15.51
CA LEU A 489 4.66 -6.59 -15.41
C LEU A 489 3.51 -6.66 -16.45
N MET A 490 2.85 -5.55 -16.78
CA MET A 490 1.85 -5.50 -17.86
C MET A 490 2.49 -5.80 -19.22
N ALA A 491 3.71 -5.30 -19.46
CA ALA A 491 4.46 -5.60 -20.68
C ALA A 491 4.87 -7.09 -20.72
N ALA A 492 5.32 -7.64 -19.59
CA ALA A 492 5.57 -9.07 -19.44
C ALA A 492 4.30 -9.92 -19.68
N HIS A 493 3.14 -9.49 -19.16
CA HIS A 493 1.84 -10.18 -19.35
C HIS A 493 1.48 -10.34 -20.82
N ARG A 494 1.72 -9.31 -21.64
CA ARG A 494 1.41 -9.32 -23.09
C ARG A 494 2.13 -10.44 -23.82
N VAL A 495 3.38 -10.72 -23.44
CA VAL A 495 4.25 -11.71 -24.08
C VAL A 495 4.31 -13.05 -23.34
N CYS A 496 3.71 -13.13 -22.15
CA CYS A 496 3.63 -14.34 -21.36
C CYS A 496 2.47 -15.24 -21.86
N LYS A 497 2.72 -16.55 -21.88
CA LYS A 497 1.75 -17.59 -22.23
C LYS A 497 1.22 -18.32 -20.99
N ASN A 498 2.10 -18.68 -20.05
CA ASN A 498 1.70 -19.46 -18.87
C ASN A 498 2.04 -18.73 -17.55
N MET A 499 3.33 -18.49 -17.29
CA MET A 499 3.80 -18.05 -15.97
C MET A 499 4.82 -16.92 -16.06
N VAL A 500 4.73 -15.99 -15.11
CA VAL A 500 5.77 -15.01 -14.81
C VAL A 500 6.41 -15.37 -13.47
N ILE A 501 7.74 -15.29 -13.41
CA ILE A 501 8.50 -15.28 -12.17
C ILE A 501 9.28 -13.97 -12.12
N ALA A 502 9.07 -13.17 -11.10
CA ALA A 502 9.82 -11.93 -10.89
C ALA A 502 10.38 -11.90 -9.48
N SER A 503 11.54 -11.28 -9.30
CA SER A 503 12.11 -11.07 -7.97
C SER A 503 12.51 -9.62 -7.73
N THR A 504 12.41 -9.19 -6.48
CA THR A 504 12.74 -7.83 -6.03
C THR A 504 13.09 -7.86 -4.54
N PRO A 505 13.97 -6.97 -4.05
CA PRO A 505 14.08 -6.73 -2.62
C PRO A 505 12.73 -6.28 -2.05
N VAL A 506 12.41 -6.76 -0.84
CA VAL A 506 11.20 -6.38 -0.09
C VAL A 506 11.58 -6.02 1.34
N VAL A 507 10.76 -5.22 2.02
CA VAL A 507 10.91 -5.01 3.46
C VAL A 507 10.51 -6.29 4.20
N ILE A 508 11.45 -6.89 4.93
CA ILE A 508 11.27 -8.15 5.65
C ILE A 508 10.83 -7.87 7.09
N GLY A 509 9.84 -8.63 7.58
CA GLY A 509 9.43 -8.61 9.00
C GLY A 509 8.36 -7.56 9.34
N GLU A 510 7.79 -6.85 8.36
CA GLU A 510 6.66 -5.96 8.58
C GLU A 510 5.34 -6.67 8.22
N PRO A 511 4.36 -6.80 9.16
CA PRO A 511 3.08 -7.45 8.88
C PRO A 511 2.32 -6.73 7.75
N GLU A 512 1.78 -7.51 6.79
CA GLU A 512 1.05 -7.06 5.59
C GLU A 512 -0.07 -6.03 5.87
N ALA A 513 -0.61 -5.97 7.08
CA ALA A 513 -1.77 -5.16 7.42
C ALA A 513 -1.49 -3.75 7.94
N THR A 514 -0.24 -3.41 8.32
CA THR A 514 0.04 -2.16 9.06
C THR A 514 1.09 -1.24 8.43
N SER A 515 1.80 -1.70 7.40
CA SER A 515 2.87 -0.93 6.78
C SER A 515 2.53 -0.54 5.34
N PRO A 516 2.56 0.74 4.96
CA PRO A 516 2.40 1.13 3.56
C PRO A 516 3.65 0.72 2.75
N PRO A 517 3.50 0.42 1.44
CA PRO A 517 4.64 0.24 0.57
C PRO A 517 5.52 1.48 0.55
N ARG A 518 6.84 1.29 0.48
CA ARG A 518 7.80 2.39 0.45
C ARG A 518 8.36 2.54 -0.97
N GLN A 519 8.17 3.73 -1.54
CA GLN A 519 9.07 4.18 -2.59
C GLN A 519 10.43 4.45 -1.92
N TYR A 520 11.46 3.72 -2.33
CA TYR A 520 12.79 3.89 -1.78
C TYR A 520 13.53 4.84 -2.72
N LEU A 521 13.67 6.11 -2.31
CA LEU A 521 14.41 7.13 -3.05
C LEU A 521 15.71 7.45 -2.30
N PRO A 522 16.75 6.60 -2.36
CA PRO A 522 18.06 6.99 -1.88
C PRO A 522 18.60 8.03 -2.86
N TYR A 523 18.27 9.32 -2.67
CA TYR A 523 18.94 10.38 -3.42
C TYR A 523 20.37 10.52 -2.89
N THR A 524 21.23 9.63 -3.37
CA THR A 524 22.68 9.67 -3.17
C THR A 524 23.33 10.02 -4.50
N GLN A 525 24.58 10.53 -4.48
CA GLN A 525 25.28 10.78 -5.75
C GLN A 525 25.53 9.48 -6.54
N ASP A 526 25.53 8.33 -5.84
CA ASP A 526 26.03 7.05 -6.35
C ASP A 526 24.93 6.06 -6.78
N ASP A 527 23.72 6.12 -6.20
CA ASP A 527 22.56 5.33 -6.64
C ASP A 527 21.46 6.24 -7.20
N LYS A 528 21.18 6.07 -8.49
CA LYS A 528 20.14 6.82 -9.22
C LYS A 528 19.09 5.94 -9.90
N ILE A 529 19.11 4.64 -9.62
CA ILE A 529 18.35 3.64 -10.36
C ILE A 529 17.54 2.70 -9.48
N SER A 530 17.64 2.75 -8.14
CA SER A 530 16.83 1.92 -7.24
C SER A 530 15.58 2.66 -6.77
N TRP A 531 14.39 2.35 -7.31
CA TRP A 531 13.12 3.06 -7.13
C TRP A 531 12.22 2.54 -6.00
N TRP A 532 12.20 1.23 -5.77
CA TRP A 532 11.18 0.60 -4.94
C TRP A 532 11.74 -0.38 -3.92
N LEU A 533 11.16 -0.35 -2.72
CA LEU A 533 11.32 -1.38 -1.70
C LEU A 533 9.92 -1.74 -1.13
N PRO A 534 9.13 -2.52 -1.88
CA PRO A 534 7.76 -2.86 -1.47
C PRO A 534 7.75 -3.80 -0.26
N ASN A 535 6.60 -3.91 0.42
CA ASN A 535 6.31 -5.04 1.29
C ASN A 535 5.68 -6.19 0.49
N GLU A 536 5.50 -7.36 1.11
CA GLU A 536 4.98 -8.57 0.45
C GLU A 536 3.58 -8.36 -0.16
N ALA A 537 2.68 -7.70 0.57
CA ALA A 537 1.35 -7.39 0.08
C ALA A 537 1.38 -6.53 -1.18
N CYS A 538 2.18 -5.45 -1.19
CA CYS A 538 2.34 -4.58 -2.36
C CYS A 538 2.93 -5.35 -3.54
N PHE A 539 3.98 -6.14 -3.29
CA PHE A 539 4.61 -6.95 -4.34
C PHE A 539 3.61 -7.93 -4.97
N ARG A 540 2.78 -8.60 -4.16
CA ARG A 540 1.68 -9.45 -4.64
C ARG A 540 0.66 -8.65 -5.47
N HIS A 541 0.27 -7.47 -5.02
CA HIS A 541 -0.70 -6.63 -5.73
C HIS A 541 -0.18 -6.10 -7.07
N TRP A 542 1.13 -5.90 -7.25
CA TRP A 542 1.69 -5.52 -8.54
C TRP A 542 1.36 -6.54 -9.64
N PHE A 543 1.46 -7.84 -9.35
CA PHE A 543 1.06 -8.88 -10.30
C PHE A 543 -0.44 -8.83 -10.62
N LEU A 544 -1.28 -8.67 -9.59
CA LEU A 544 -2.74 -8.60 -9.76
C LEU A 544 -3.15 -7.37 -10.58
N ALA A 545 -2.56 -6.21 -10.30
CA ALA A 545 -2.79 -4.98 -11.03
C ALA A 545 -2.33 -5.08 -12.50
N ALA A 546 -1.24 -5.82 -12.76
CA ALA A 546 -0.75 -6.10 -14.10
C ALA A 546 -1.60 -7.11 -14.90
N GLY A 547 -2.64 -7.69 -14.28
CA GLY A 547 -3.58 -8.61 -14.94
C GLY A 547 -3.24 -10.10 -14.78
N PHE A 548 -2.23 -10.45 -13.98
CA PHE A 548 -1.96 -11.84 -13.64
C PHE A 548 -2.91 -12.38 -12.55
N ARG A 549 -3.06 -13.69 -12.52
CA ARG A 549 -3.86 -14.47 -11.57
C ARG A 549 -2.97 -15.30 -10.67
N ASN A 550 -3.54 -15.75 -9.54
CA ASN A 550 -2.85 -16.63 -8.57
C ASN A 550 -1.47 -16.08 -8.15
N ALA A 551 -1.38 -14.77 -7.94
CA ALA A 551 -0.15 -14.10 -7.51
C ALA A 551 0.25 -14.56 -6.10
N ASP A 552 1.44 -15.15 -6.01
CA ASP A 552 2.06 -15.65 -4.79
C ASP A 552 3.45 -15.02 -4.64
N PRO A 553 3.70 -14.21 -3.58
CA PRO A 553 4.99 -13.57 -3.34
C PRO A 553 6.11 -14.55 -2.92
N GLY A 554 5.84 -15.85 -2.75
CA GLY A 554 6.85 -16.92 -2.68
C GLY A 554 7.96 -16.78 -1.61
N PRO A 555 8.99 -17.64 -1.66
CA PRO A 555 10.09 -17.59 -0.69
C PRO A 555 11.06 -16.42 -0.98
N SER A 556 11.93 -16.14 -0.01
CA SER A 556 13.10 -15.30 -0.25
C SER A 556 14.26 -16.16 -0.72
N VAL A 557 15.10 -15.60 -1.59
CA VAL A 557 16.39 -16.16 -2.01
C VAL A 557 17.52 -15.21 -1.65
N ILE A 558 18.72 -15.76 -1.46
CA ILE A 558 19.93 -14.97 -1.18
C ILE A 558 20.77 -14.85 -2.45
N LEU A 559 20.99 -13.62 -2.90
CA LEU A 559 22.08 -13.29 -3.82
C LEU A 559 23.37 -13.24 -2.98
N ARG A 560 24.13 -14.33 -2.99
CA ARG A 560 25.32 -14.47 -2.14
C ARG A 560 26.44 -13.59 -2.66
N CYS A 561 26.98 -12.73 -1.81
CA CYS A 561 28.18 -11.96 -2.12
C CYS A 561 29.34 -12.94 -2.21
N ASP A 562 29.99 -12.94 -3.36
CA ASP A 562 31.05 -13.89 -3.66
C ASP A 562 32.41 -13.19 -3.64
N GLN A 563 32.53 -12.06 -4.34
CA GLN A 563 33.64 -11.13 -4.18
C GLN A 563 33.20 -9.86 -3.44
N GLN A 564 33.76 -9.66 -2.25
CA GLN A 564 33.54 -8.45 -1.48
C GLN A 564 34.39 -7.29 -2.02
N ARG A 565 33.72 -6.20 -2.37
CA ARG A 565 34.31 -4.93 -2.78
C ARG A 565 34.46 -4.01 -1.59
N VAL A 566 35.58 -3.31 -1.54
CA VAL A 566 35.91 -2.34 -0.51
C VAL A 566 36.29 -1.03 -1.20
N SER A 567 35.73 0.08 -0.76
CA SER A 567 36.08 1.41 -1.26
C SER A 567 37.52 1.78 -0.90
N PRO A 568 38.14 2.77 -1.57
CA PRO A 568 39.46 3.28 -1.18
C PRO A 568 39.57 3.69 0.29
N GLU A 569 38.46 4.08 0.91
CA GLU A 569 38.34 4.49 2.32
C GLU A 569 38.10 3.31 3.28
N GLY A 570 38.12 2.07 2.79
CA GLY A 570 37.96 0.86 3.61
C GLY A 570 36.50 0.46 3.87
N ARG A 571 35.52 1.06 3.18
CA ARG A 571 34.09 0.72 3.35
C ARG A 571 33.71 -0.47 2.48
N VAL A 572 33.09 -1.48 3.08
CA VAL A 572 32.46 -2.59 2.33
C VAL A 572 31.32 -2.05 1.45
N LEU A 573 31.38 -2.35 0.15
CA LEU A 573 30.45 -1.83 -0.87
C LEU A 573 29.32 -2.79 -1.21
N ASN A 574 29.50 -4.09 -0.98
CA ASN A 574 28.52 -5.13 -1.26
C ASN A 574 28.54 -6.23 -0.18
N GLY A 575 27.43 -6.94 -0.09
CA GLY A 575 27.20 -8.07 0.82
C GLY A 575 25.99 -8.88 0.33
N ASP A 576 25.67 -9.96 1.03
CA ASP A 576 24.52 -10.81 0.73
C ASP A 576 23.25 -9.96 0.62
N GLN A 577 22.49 -10.16 -0.45
CA GLN A 577 21.20 -9.50 -0.64
C GLN A 577 20.08 -10.51 -0.58
N GLN A 578 19.04 -10.19 0.19
CA GLN A 578 17.85 -11.01 0.24
C GLN A 578 16.77 -10.42 -0.67
N ILE A 579 16.28 -11.21 -1.61
CA ILE A 579 15.22 -10.82 -2.54
C ILE A 579 14.05 -11.79 -2.43
N ARG A 580 12.84 -11.29 -2.66
CA ARG A 580 11.61 -12.07 -2.65
C ARG A 580 11.28 -12.53 -4.07
N VAL A 581 10.86 -13.78 -4.24
CA VAL A 581 10.50 -14.34 -5.54
C VAL A 581 8.98 -14.49 -5.66
N GLY A 582 8.38 -13.67 -6.50
CA GLY A 582 6.96 -13.73 -6.82
C GLY A 582 6.68 -14.56 -8.08
N ARG A 583 5.56 -15.30 -8.06
CA ARG A 583 5.05 -16.08 -9.19
C ARG A 583 3.59 -15.75 -9.46
N ALA A 584 3.24 -15.66 -10.73
CA ALA A 584 1.85 -15.45 -11.15
C ALA A 584 1.59 -16.03 -12.55
N PHE A 585 0.32 -16.15 -12.93
CA PHE A 585 -0.12 -16.84 -14.14
C PHE A 585 -1.03 -15.97 -14.99
N VAL A 586 -1.03 -16.14 -16.32
CA VAL A 586 -1.83 -15.34 -17.27
C VAL A 586 -3.33 -15.61 -17.14
#